data_AF-A0A0K1JZG8-F1
#
_entry.id   AF-A0A0K1JZG8-F1
#
_cell.length_a   1.000
_cell.length_b   1.000
_cell.length_c   1.000
_cell.angle_alpha   90.00
_cell.angle_beta   90.00
_cell.angle_gamma   90.00
#
_symmetry.space_group_name_H-M   'P 1'
#
loop_
_entity.id
_entity.type
_entity.pdbx_description
1 polymer ?
#
loop_
_entity_poly.entity_id
_entity_poly.type
_entity_poly.pdbx_seq_one_letter_code
_entity_poly.pdbx_strand_id
1 'polypeptide(L)'
;MSTVFETVPLHLGAEPGIPHLRNQNDCDAAKVLVEQLLTMVKGDDGHPLGGMLDVLLQSVNQFERQYYRFAETEAKDRLSFLMEMGRLSVDDLSGVADMAELKAVLEGSRPVSAQLAMRLGQFFRAKPELFLK
;
A
#
# COMPACT_ATOMS: atom_id res chain seq x y z
N MET A 1 25.57 10.87 -34.03
CA MET A 1 26.21 11.22 -32.75
C MET A 1 25.33 12.23 -32.04
N SER A 2 25.06 11.95 -30.76
CA SER A 2 24.51 12.83 -29.73
C SER A 2 23.09 13.36 -29.87
N THR A 3 22.14 12.60 -29.32
CA THR A 3 20.85 13.13 -28.86
C THR A 3 21.07 13.79 -27.50
N VAL A 4 20.67 15.05 -27.42
CA VAL A 4 20.62 15.88 -26.22
C VAL A 4 19.65 15.28 -25.19
N PHE A 5 20.15 15.02 -23.99
CA PHE A 5 19.31 14.77 -22.82
C PHE A 5 18.73 16.12 -22.38
N GLU A 6 17.45 16.30 -22.66
CA GLU A 6 16.68 17.46 -22.27
C GLU A 6 16.51 17.46 -20.73
N THR A 7 16.99 18.53 -20.10
CA THR A 7 16.93 18.77 -18.66
C THR A 7 15.48 18.95 -18.22
N VAL A 8 14.95 17.99 -17.45
CA VAL A 8 13.64 18.10 -16.81
C VAL A 8 13.78 18.88 -15.48
N PRO A 9 13.01 19.96 -15.25
CA PRO A 9 13.09 20.72 -14.02
C PRO A 9 12.43 19.96 -12.85
N LEU A 10 13.16 19.83 -11.75
CA LEU A 10 12.68 19.31 -10.47
C LEU A 10 11.71 20.32 -9.82
N HIS A 11 10.42 20.14 -10.04
CA HIS A 11 9.40 20.74 -9.19
C HIS A 11 9.13 19.78 -8.03
N LEU A 12 9.59 20.18 -6.85
CA LEU A 12 9.36 19.53 -5.57
C LEU A 12 7.85 19.58 -5.26
N GLY A 13 7.14 18.52 -5.62
CA GLY A 13 5.70 18.39 -5.45
C GLY A 13 5.16 17.23 -6.28
N ALA A 14 5.15 16.03 -5.69
CA ALA A 14 4.91 14.72 -6.31
C ALA A 14 6.08 14.23 -7.19
N GLU A 15 7.03 13.51 -6.56
CA GLU A 15 8.15 12.84 -7.21
C GLU A 15 7.64 11.87 -8.31
N PRO A 16 7.94 12.12 -9.61
CA PRO A 16 7.56 11.23 -10.69
C PRO A 16 8.53 10.05 -10.74
N GLY A 17 8.06 8.87 -10.33
CA GLY A 17 8.81 7.62 -10.52
C GLY A 17 8.69 6.60 -9.40
N ILE A 18 8.15 6.96 -8.25
CA ILE A 18 7.83 5.99 -7.21
C ILE A 18 6.51 5.32 -7.58
N PRO A 19 6.47 3.99 -7.81
CA PRO A 19 5.21 3.28 -7.93
C PRO A 19 4.42 3.55 -6.65
N HIS A 20 3.24 4.14 -6.82
CA HIS A 20 2.38 4.49 -5.70
C HIS A 20 1.84 3.19 -5.11
N LEU A 21 2.55 2.66 -4.11
CA LEU A 21 2.13 1.51 -3.33
C LEU A 21 0.87 1.88 -2.54
N ARG A 22 -0.29 1.58 -3.12
CA ARG A 22 -1.61 1.96 -2.58
C ARG A 22 -2.27 0.87 -1.74
N ASN A 23 -1.85 -0.38 -1.92
CA ASN A 23 -2.42 -1.52 -1.23
C ASN A 23 -1.39 -2.66 -1.16
N GLN A 24 -1.74 -3.70 -0.39
CA GLN A 24 -0.88 -4.85 -0.18
C GLN A 24 -0.53 -5.59 -1.48
N ASN A 25 -1.44 -5.64 -2.46
CA ASN A 25 -1.22 -6.30 -3.74
C ASN A 25 -0.23 -5.54 -4.62
N ASP A 26 -0.22 -4.20 -4.54
CA ASP A 26 0.78 -3.36 -5.22
C ASP A 26 2.16 -3.54 -4.58
N CYS A 27 2.20 -3.59 -3.24
CA CYS A 27 3.42 -3.92 -2.51
C CYS A 27 3.94 -5.33 -2.83
N ASP A 28 3.06 -6.33 -2.93
CA ASP A 28 3.42 -7.71 -3.30
C ASP A 28 4.00 -7.78 -4.73
N ALA A 29 3.34 -7.13 -5.69
CA ALA A 29 3.84 -7.02 -7.06
C ALA A 29 5.19 -6.31 -7.13
N ALA A 30 5.38 -5.24 -6.34
CA ALA A 30 6.65 -4.53 -6.25
C ALA A 30 7.77 -5.41 -5.66
N LYS A 31 7.46 -6.25 -4.65
CA LYS A 31 8.42 -7.20 -4.08
C LYS A 31 8.84 -8.26 -5.10
N VAL A 32 7.89 -8.83 -5.83
CA VAL A 32 8.18 -9.79 -6.91
C VAL A 32 9.07 -9.16 -7.99
N LEU A 33 8.87 -7.87 -8.30
CA LEU A 33 9.74 -7.14 -9.23
C LEU A 33 11.13 -6.91 -8.65
N VAL A 34 11.24 -6.55 -7.36
CA VAL A 34 12.52 -6.41 -6.64
C VAL A 34 13.31 -7.73 -6.67
N GLU A 35 12.67 -8.87 -6.40
CA GLU A 35 13.32 -10.19 -6.43
C GLU A 35 13.86 -10.54 -7.83
N GLN A 36 13.09 -10.24 -8.89
CA GLN A 36 13.53 -10.43 -10.27
C GLN A 36 14.72 -9.52 -10.60
N LEU A 37 14.66 -8.24 -10.22
CA LEU A 37 15.74 -7.28 -10.45
C LEU A 37 17.01 -7.67 -9.69
N LEU A 38 16.92 -8.09 -8.43
CA LEU A 38 18.06 -8.62 -7.67
C LEU A 38 18.71 -9.81 -8.36
N THR A 39 17.90 -10.71 -8.92
CA THR A 39 18.37 -11.88 -9.68
C THR A 39 19.09 -11.48 -10.97
N MET A 40 18.66 -10.41 -11.64
CA MET A 40 19.30 -9.90 -12.86
C MET A 40 20.57 -9.10 -12.57
N VAL A 41 20.55 -8.25 -11.54
CA VAL A 41 21.69 -7.41 -11.15
C VAL A 41 22.84 -8.26 -10.60
N LYS A 42 22.57 -9.40 -9.96
CA LYS A 42 23.57 -10.33 -9.38
C LYS A 42 24.68 -9.64 -8.56
N GLY A 43 24.37 -8.51 -7.92
CA GLY A 43 25.34 -7.72 -7.14
C GLY A 43 26.31 -6.87 -7.98
N ASP A 44 26.01 -6.62 -9.25
CA ASP A 44 26.73 -5.64 -10.05
C ASP A 44 26.30 -4.22 -9.65
N ASP A 45 27.09 -3.57 -8.79
CA ASP A 45 26.84 -2.20 -8.31
C ASP A 45 26.78 -1.14 -9.44
N GLY A 46 27.28 -1.46 -10.63
CA GLY A 46 27.23 -0.60 -11.83
C GLY A 46 26.03 -0.86 -12.74
N HIS A 47 25.12 -1.77 -12.37
CA HIS A 47 24.08 -2.22 -13.28
C HIS A 47 23.10 -1.08 -13.61
N PRO A 48 22.70 -0.88 -14.88
CA PRO A 48 21.81 0.21 -15.28
C PRO A 48 20.42 0.17 -14.60
N LEU A 49 20.03 -0.98 -14.04
CA LEU A 49 18.79 -1.15 -13.27
C LEU A 49 18.96 -0.94 -11.75
N GLY A 50 20.18 -0.72 -11.25
CA GLY A 50 20.46 -0.53 -9.83
C GLY A 50 19.72 0.67 -9.24
N GLY A 51 19.64 1.78 -9.97
CA GLY A 51 18.87 2.96 -9.53
C GLY A 51 17.36 2.69 -9.43
N MET A 52 16.79 1.89 -10.33
CA MET A 52 15.36 1.52 -10.26
C MET A 52 15.07 0.55 -9.11
N LEU A 53 16.01 -0.39 -8.86
CA LEU A 53 15.94 -1.30 -7.73
C LEU A 53 15.97 -0.53 -6.40
N ASP A 54 16.83 0.48 -6.26
CA ASP A 54 16.89 1.33 -5.06
C ASP A 54 15.56 2.07 -4.82
N VAL A 55 15.00 2.69 -5.85
CA VAL A 55 13.71 3.38 -5.77
C VAL A 55 12.58 2.42 -5.37
N LEU A 56 12.52 1.23 -5.96
CA LEU A 56 11.52 0.22 -5.61
C LEU A 56 11.68 -0.27 -4.16
N LEU A 57 12.91 -0.53 -3.72
CA LEU A 57 13.21 -0.91 -2.34
C LEU A 57 12.82 0.18 -1.34
N GLN A 58 13.10 1.45 -1.64
CA GLN A 58 12.67 2.58 -0.81
C GLN A 58 11.14 2.68 -0.74
N SER A 59 10.47 2.48 -1.88
CA SER A 59 9.00 2.52 -1.99
C SER A 59 8.36 1.42 -1.14
N VAL A 60 8.83 0.17 -1.26
CA VAL A 60 8.38 -0.96 -0.44
C VAL A 60 8.63 -0.68 1.03
N ASN A 61 9.83 -0.25 1.42
CA ASN A 61 10.14 0.08 2.81
C ASN A 61 9.30 1.23 3.37
N GLN A 62 8.96 2.23 2.57
CA GLN A 62 8.11 3.33 3.00
C GLN A 62 6.67 2.86 3.23
N PHE A 63 6.12 2.10 2.28
CA PHE A 63 4.79 1.49 2.42
C PHE A 63 4.75 0.56 3.62
N GLU A 64 5.69 -0.36 3.74
CA GLU A 64 5.77 -1.30 4.86
C GLU A 64 5.93 -0.56 6.19
N ARG A 65 6.77 0.47 6.31
CA ARG A 65 6.87 1.23 7.56
C ARG A 65 5.56 1.93 7.93
N GLN A 66 4.87 2.51 6.95
CA GLN A 66 3.55 3.10 7.20
C GLN A 66 2.55 2.01 7.61
N TYR A 67 2.54 0.88 6.91
CA TYR A 67 1.63 -0.24 7.11
C TYR A 67 1.89 -1.06 8.38
N TYR A 68 3.14 -1.25 8.80
CA TYR A 68 3.52 -1.96 10.03
C TYR A 68 3.28 -1.09 11.26
N ARG A 69 3.53 0.24 11.19
CA ARG A 69 3.13 1.19 12.24
C ARG A 69 1.60 1.26 12.39
N PHE A 70 0.90 0.88 11.33
CA PHE A 70 -0.55 0.74 11.26
C PHE A 70 -1.09 -0.54 11.91
N ALA A 71 -0.37 -1.67 11.78
CA ALA A 71 -0.78 -2.97 12.31
C ALA A 71 -0.93 -2.99 13.85
N GLU A 72 -0.34 -2.01 14.55
CA GLU A 72 -0.44 -1.83 16.01
C GLU A 72 -1.62 -0.95 16.48
N THR A 73 -2.37 -0.33 15.55
CA THR A 73 -3.53 0.53 15.89
C THR A 73 -4.86 -0.24 15.97
N GLU A 74 -5.87 0.34 16.61
CA GLU A 74 -7.22 -0.26 16.73
C GLU A 74 -7.86 -0.46 15.35
N ALA A 75 -8.72 -1.47 15.20
CA ALA A 75 -9.40 -1.77 13.93
C ALA A 75 -10.12 -0.57 13.28
N LYS A 76 -10.64 0.37 14.08
CA LYS A 76 -11.33 1.58 13.60
C LYS A 76 -10.41 2.53 12.83
N ASP A 77 -9.22 2.78 13.37
CA ASP A 77 -8.20 3.64 12.77
C ASP A 77 -7.72 2.96 11.50
N ARG A 78 -7.57 1.62 11.57
CA ARG A 78 -7.19 0.80 10.42
C ARG A 78 -8.13 0.92 9.23
N LEU A 79 -9.43 0.78 9.50
CA LEU A 79 -10.45 0.91 8.48
C LEU A 79 -10.50 2.33 7.91
N SER A 80 -10.41 3.36 8.77
CA SER A 80 -10.51 4.77 8.38
C SER A 80 -9.40 5.19 7.40
N PHE A 81 -8.16 4.78 7.65
CA PHE A 81 -7.05 5.07 6.75
C PHE A 81 -7.12 4.31 5.42
N LEU A 82 -7.52 3.04 5.43
CA LEU A 82 -7.71 2.28 4.19
C LEU A 82 -8.78 2.94 3.31
N MET A 83 -9.82 3.49 3.93
CA MET A 83 -10.83 4.30 3.25
C MET A 83 -10.23 5.61 2.71
N GLU A 84 -9.42 6.32 3.50
CA GLU A 84 -8.77 7.57 3.07
C GLU A 84 -7.81 7.35 1.88
N MET A 85 -6.94 6.34 1.97
CA MET A 85 -6.02 5.97 0.88
C MET A 85 -6.77 5.53 -0.38
N GLY A 86 -7.88 4.81 -0.21
CA GLY A 86 -8.75 4.37 -1.30
C GLY A 86 -9.65 5.47 -1.85
N ARG A 87 -9.75 6.64 -1.19
CA ARG A 87 -10.80 7.65 -1.41
C ARG A 87 -12.21 7.06 -1.37
N LEU A 88 -12.44 6.13 -0.45
CA LEU A 88 -13.70 5.42 -0.27
C LEU A 88 -14.51 6.06 0.84
N SER A 89 -15.82 6.06 0.66
CA SER A 89 -16.79 6.40 1.70
C SER A 89 -17.39 5.12 2.33
N VAL A 90 -18.13 5.26 3.43
CA VAL A 90 -18.85 4.12 4.03
C VAL A 90 -19.89 3.54 3.07
N ASP A 91 -20.43 4.37 2.16
CA ASP A 91 -21.40 3.96 1.15
C ASP A 91 -20.80 2.96 0.15
N ASP A 92 -19.54 3.17 -0.23
CA ASP A 92 -18.78 2.26 -1.09
C ASP A 92 -18.55 0.88 -0.45
N LEU A 93 -18.66 0.80 0.87
CA LEU A 93 -18.51 -0.44 1.65
C LEU A 93 -19.84 -1.13 1.97
N SER A 94 -20.98 -0.57 1.56
CA SER A 94 -22.32 -1.14 1.82
C SER A 94 -22.52 -2.54 1.23
N GLY A 95 -21.78 -2.90 0.17
CA GLY A 95 -21.76 -4.25 -0.41
C GLY A 95 -20.90 -5.25 0.37
N VAL A 96 -20.07 -4.78 1.30
CA VAL A 96 -19.18 -5.61 2.14
C VAL A 96 -19.89 -5.95 3.45
N ALA A 97 -20.49 -4.95 4.10
CA ALA A 97 -21.17 -5.11 5.38
C ALA A 97 -22.27 -4.06 5.55
N ASP A 98 -23.13 -4.28 6.55
CA ASP A 98 -24.19 -3.34 6.86
C ASP A 98 -23.62 -1.98 7.32
N MET A 99 -24.25 -0.88 6.90
CA MET A 99 -23.76 0.46 7.22
C MET A 99 -23.71 0.74 8.72
N ALA A 100 -24.64 0.18 9.51
CA ALA A 100 -24.62 0.34 10.97
C ALA A 100 -23.46 -0.44 11.60
N GLU A 101 -23.13 -1.62 11.05
CA GLU A 101 -21.95 -2.39 11.47
C GLU A 101 -20.65 -1.64 11.15
N LEU A 102 -20.54 -1.09 9.93
CA LEU A 102 -19.37 -0.31 9.51
C LEU A 102 -19.19 0.97 10.34
N LYS A 103 -20.27 1.71 10.59
CA LYS A 103 -20.23 2.91 11.45
C LYS A 103 -19.83 2.57 12.88
N ALA A 104 -20.43 1.53 13.46
CA ALA A 104 -20.09 1.12 14.83
C ALA A 104 -18.61 0.70 14.98
N VAL A 105 -18.03 0.10 13.93
CA VAL A 105 -16.59 -0.19 13.88
C VAL A 105 -15.77 1.09 13.75
N LEU A 106 -16.13 2.01 12.84
CA LEU A 106 -15.43 3.29 12.66
C LEU A 106 -15.49 4.20 13.90
N GLU A 107 -16.56 4.11 14.68
CA GLU A 107 -16.72 4.80 15.96
C GLU A 107 -15.95 4.11 17.11
N GLY A 108 -15.40 2.91 16.88
CA GLY A 108 -14.77 2.09 17.91
C GLY A 108 -15.75 1.51 18.94
N SER A 109 -17.06 1.60 18.68
CA SER A 109 -18.10 1.10 19.58
C SER A 109 -18.27 -0.42 19.49
N ARG A 110 -17.79 -1.05 18.41
CA ARG A 110 -17.77 -2.51 18.25
C ARG A 110 -16.44 -3.00 17.66
N PRO A 111 -15.92 -4.13 18.15
CA PRO A 111 -14.79 -4.80 17.51
C PRO A 111 -15.20 -5.40 16.17
N VAL A 112 -14.23 -5.57 15.28
CA VAL A 112 -14.45 -6.25 13.99
C VAL A 112 -14.54 -7.76 14.21
N SER A 113 -15.63 -8.35 13.75
CA SER A 113 -15.82 -9.81 13.78
C SER A 113 -14.93 -10.52 12.76
N ALA A 114 -14.62 -11.81 12.99
CA ALA A 114 -13.85 -12.62 12.04
C ALA A 114 -14.48 -12.66 10.63
N GLN A 115 -15.81 -12.73 10.54
CA GLN A 115 -16.50 -12.69 9.24
C GLN A 115 -16.38 -11.32 8.56
N LEU A 116 -16.48 -10.22 9.32
CA LEU A 116 -16.32 -8.88 8.76
C LEU A 116 -14.88 -8.65 8.29
N ALA A 117 -13.89 -9.09 9.07
CA ALA A 117 -12.48 -9.04 8.72
C ALA A 117 -12.18 -9.80 7.41
N MET A 118 -12.78 -10.98 7.21
CA MET A 118 -12.64 -11.72 5.96
C MET A 118 -13.19 -10.95 4.75
N ARG A 119 -14.37 -10.34 4.90
CA ARG A 119 -15.00 -9.57 3.82
C ARG A 119 -14.21 -8.30 3.49
N LEU A 120 -13.76 -7.57 4.52
CA LEU A 120 -12.89 -6.40 4.37
C LEU A 120 -11.55 -6.79 3.75
N GLY A 121 -10.94 -7.90 4.17
CA GLY A 121 -9.71 -8.42 3.58
C GLY A 121 -9.85 -8.72 2.09
N GLN A 122 -10.98 -9.32 1.67
CA GLN A 122 -11.26 -9.54 0.26
C GLN A 122 -11.43 -8.22 -0.52
N PHE A 123 -12.18 -7.26 0.05
CA PHE A 123 -12.45 -5.97 -0.59
C PHE A 123 -11.18 -5.14 -0.76
N PHE A 124 -10.41 -4.98 0.32
CA PHE A 124 -9.16 -4.21 0.33
C PHE A 124 -7.95 -4.98 -0.20
N ARG A 125 -8.13 -6.25 -0.59
CA ARG A 125 -7.06 -7.18 -0.96
C ARG A 125 -5.94 -7.21 0.08
N ALA A 126 -6.34 -7.26 1.35
CA ALA A 126 -5.47 -7.25 2.51
C ALA A 126 -5.68 -8.51 3.36
N LYS A 127 -4.73 -8.84 4.23
CA LYS A 127 -4.88 -9.98 5.15
C LYS A 127 -5.99 -9.69 6.16
N PRO A 128 -6.95 -10.61 6.40
CA PRO A 128 -8.06 -10.37 7.32
C PRO A 128 -7.60 -10.16 8.76
N GLU A 129 -6.45 -10.72 9.13
CA GLU A 129 -5.81 -10.54 10.45
C GLU A 129 -5.56 -9.08 10.81
N LEU A 130 -5.43 -8.20 9.81
CA LEU A 130 -5.24 -6.76 10.00
C LEU A 130 -6.47 -6.06 10.55
N PHE A 131 -7.65 -6.68 10.46
CA PHE A 131 -8.87 -6.15 11.04
C PHE A 131 -9.21 -6.83 12.36
N LEU A 132 -8.53 -7.94 12.69
CA LEU A 132 -8.76 -8.73 13.89
C LEU A 132 -7.85 -8.27 15.03
N LYS A 133 -8.13 -7.08 15.56
CA LYS A 133 -7.64 -6.59 16.85
C LYS A 133 -8.39 -5.33 17.27
#